data_AF-A0A453AMR6-F1
#
_entry.id   AF-A0A453AMR6-F1
#
_cell.length_a   1.000
_cell.length_b   1.000
_cell.length_c   1.000
_cell.angle_alpha   90.00
_cell.angle_beta   90.00
_cell.angle_gamma   90.00
#
_symmetry.space_group_name_H-M   'P 1'
#
loop_
_entity.id
_entity.type
_entity.pdbx_description
1 polymer ?
#
loop_
_entity_poly.entity_id
_entity_poly.type
_entity_poly.pdbx_seq_one_letter_code
_entity_poly.pdbx_strand_id
1 'polypeptide(L)'
;MILEEDKIQFRPLLPEEIAQGSKVSNFLATLFAAGRKFLFLNASSSICRKYDEKCKQLRDQESRGKKQIITDFTRAAVKDLHSRIQVAIQKIDLISMNTENLRDKELQPQLDELIESFTMMWTTMHQCHRFQHSIIKSLSSSCKLETPLDSEP
;
A
#
# COMPACT_ATOMS: atom_id res chain seq x y z
N MET A 1 -15.90 -5.06 -34.47
CA MET A 1 -16.05 -5.48 -33.06
C MET A 1 -15.12 -4.60 -32.23
N ILE A 2 -15.68 -3.52 -31.71
CA ILE A 2 -15.02 -2.63 -30.77
C ILE A 2 -14.81 -3.50 -29.53
N LEU A 3 -13.56 -3.67 -29.08
CA LEU A 3 -13.35 -4.25 -27.77
C LEU A 3 -13.80 -3.18 -26.80
N GLU A 4 -15.06 -3.33 -26.38
CA GLU A 4 -15.71 -2.64 -25.28
C GLU A 4 -14.67 -2.32 -24.21
N GLU A 5 -14.51 -1.04 -23.91
CA GLU A 5 -13.66 -0.54 -22.82
C GLU A 5 -14.11 -1.06 -21.43
N ASP A 6 -15.19 -1.85 -21.38
CA ASP A 6 -15.89 -2.32 -20.18
C ASP A 6 -15.53 -3.74 -19.68
N LYS A 7 -14.45 -4.38 -20.18
CA LYS A 7 -14.10 -5.76 -19.73
C LYS A 7 -12.79 -5.95 -19.00
N ILE A 8 -12.02 -4.91 -18.70
CA ILE A 8 -11.01 -5.02 -17.65
C ILE A 8 -11.65 -4.57 -16.35
N GLN A 9 -12.51 -5.44 -15.81
CA GLN A 9 -13.05 -5.31 -14.46
C GLN A 9 -11.90 -5.59 -13.49
N PHE A 10 -11.07 -4.58 -13.27
CA PHE A 10 -10.25 -4.57 -12.06
C PHE A 10 -11.23 -4.55 -10.91
N ARG A 11 -11.15 -5.56 -10.03
CA ARG A 11 -11.89 -5.60 -8.78
C ARG A 11 -11.75 -4.22 -8.11
N PRO A 12 -12.82 -3.40 -8.05
CA PRO A 12 -12.79 -2.20 -7.27
C PRO A 12 -12.71 -2.66 -5.81
N LEU A 13 -11.65 -2.31 -5.11
CA LEU A 13 -11.70 -2.35 -3.65
C LEU A 13 -12.75 -1.31 -3.27
N LEU A 14 -13.87 -1.81 -2.76
CA LEU A 14 -15.11 -1.08 -2.53
C LEU A 14 -14.86 0.11 -1.58
N PRO A 15 -15.49 1.28 -1.79
CA PRO A 15 -15.40 2.43 -0.87
C PRO A 15 -15.93 2.17 0.56
N GLU A 16 -16.65 1.07 0.80
CA GLU A 16 -17.37 0.85 2.06
C GLU A 16 -16.48 0.49 3.26
N GLU A 17 -15.21 0.09 3.07
CA GLU A 17 -14.31 -0.15 4.20
C GLU A 17 -13.55 1.11 4.68
N ILE A 18 -13.72 2.27 4.03
CA ILE A 18 -13.01 3.51 4.37
C ILE A 18 -13.93 4.57 4.97
N ALA A 19 -15.08 4.16 5.52
CA ALA A 19 -16.00 5.06 6.19
C ALA A 19 -15.54 5.48 7.60
N GLN A 20 -14.22 5.69 7.83
CA GLN A 20 -13.68 6.34 9.03
C GLN A 20 -12.16 6.68 8.99
N GLY A 21 -11.55 6.86 7.81
CA GLY A 21 -10.11 7.14 7.69
C GLY A 21 -9.73 8.62 7.72
N SER A 22 -8.84 9.02 8.64
CA SER A 22 -8.13 10.31 8.69
C SER A 22 -7.58 10.75 7.31
N LYS A 23 -7.37 12.06 7.08
CA LYS A 23 -6.77 12.66 5.85
C LYS A 23 -5.54 11.91 5.32
N VAL A 24 -4.75 11.30 6.20
CA VAL A 24 -3.56 10.50 5.86
C VAL A 24 -3.93 9.21 5.11
N SER A 25 -5.04 8.56 5.47
CA SER A 25 -5.55 7.34 4.81
C SER A 25 -5.92 7.60 3.34
N ASN A 26 -6.61 8.71 3.07
CA ASN A 26 -6.97 9.10 1.70
C ASN A 26 -5.75 9.48 0.84
N PHE A 27 -4.73 10.11 1.45
CA PHE A 27 -3.47 10.42 0.78
C PHE A 27 -2.73 9.13 0.39
N LEU A 28 -2.62 8.17 1.32
CA LEU A 28 -1.96 6.88 1.06
C LEU A 28 -2.70 6.06 0.00
N ALA A 29 -4.04 6.02 0.05
CA ALA A 29 -4.84 5.36 -0.97
C ALA A 29 -4.64 5.98 -2.36
N THR A 30 -4.61 7.31 -2.44
CA THR A 30 -4.36 8.04 -3.69
C THR A 30 -2.94 7.80 -4.21
N LEU A 31 -1.94 7.83 -3.32
CA LEU A 31 -0.54 7.57 -3.66
C LEU A 31 -0.35 6.13 -4.16
N PHE A 32 -1.00 5.15 -3.53
CA PHE A 32 -0.95 3.75 -3.94
C PHE A 32 -1.63 3.53 -5.30
N ALA A 33 -2.81 4.13 -5.51
CA ALA A 33 -3.50 4.09 -6.80
C ALA A 33 -2.65 4.72 -7.93
N ALA A 34 -2.01 5.87 -7.66
CA ALA A 34 -1.11 6.53 -8.59
C ALA A 34 0.15 5.70 -8.88
N GLY A 35 0.76 5.09 -7.84
CA GLY A 35 1.93 4.21 -7.98
C GLY A 35 1.62 2.99 -8.85
N ARG A 36 0.47 2.35 -8.63
CA ARG A 36 -0.03 1.27 -9.49
C ARG A 36 -0.25 1.71 -10.92
N LYS A 37 -0.88 2.88 -11.13
CA LYS A 37 -1.11 3.43 -12.48
C LYS A 37 0.22 3.71 -13.19
N PHE A 38 1.20 4.27 -12.50
CA PHE A 38 2.53 4.54 -13.04
C PHE A 38 3.28 3.25 -13.39
N LEU A 39 3.23 2.23 -12.51
CA LEU A 39 3.86 0.93 -12.76
C LEU A 39 3.22 0.23 -13.96
N PHE A 40 1.88 0.26 -14.05
CA PHE A 40 1.14 -0.28 -15.20
C PHE A 40 1.50 0.43 -16.49
N LEU A 41 1.47 1.77 -16.51
CA LEU A 41 1.80 2.56 -17.71
C LEU A 41 3.24 2.30 -18.16
N ASN A 42 4.21 2.28 -17.24
CA ASN A 42 5.62 2.08 -17.60
C ASN A 42 5.97 0.64 -17.97
N ALA A 43 5.42 -0.37 -17.27
CA ALA A 43 5.69 -1.77 -17.56
C ALA A 43 4.98 -2.27 -18.84
N SER A 44 3.82 -1.70 -19.17
CA SER A 44 2.99 -2.18 -20.31
C SER A 44 3.11 -1.32 -21.58
N SER A 45 3.63 -0.08 -21.50
CA SER A 45 3.59 0.87 -22.63
C SER A 45 4.20 0.32 -23.93
N SER A 46 5.32 -0.40 -23.86
CA SER A 46 5.96 -0.91 -25.08
C SER A 46 5.17 -2.04 -25.75
N ILE A 47 4.51 -2.91 -24.99
CA ILE A 47 3.75 -4.05 -25.53
C ILE A 47 2.34 -3.64 -25.93
N CYS A 48 1.70 -2.75 -25.16
CA CYS A 48 0.41 -2.15 -25.49
C CYS A 48 0.50 -1.30 -26.75
N ARG A 49 1.54 -0.45 -26.88
CA ARG A 49 1.77 0.31 -28.12
C ARG A 49 1.95 -0.59 -29.34
N LYS A 50 2.74 -1.67 -29.22
CA LYS A 50 2.91 -2.65 -30.32
C LYS A 50 1.59 -3.34 -30.67
N TYR A 51 0.77 -3.66 -29.67
CA TYR A 51 -0.56 -4.21 -29.87
C TYR A 51 -1.46 -3.23 -30.64
N ASP A 52 -1.51 -1.95 -30.21
CA ASP A 52 -2.32 -0.91 -30.85
C ASP A 52 -1.91 -0.67 -32.30
N GLU A 53 -0.59 -0.59 -32.56
CA GLU A 53 -0.02 -0.48 -33.90
C GLU A 53 -0.43 -1.66 -34.78
N LYS A 54 -0.36 -2.90 -34.25
CA LYS A 54 -0.74 -4.10 -34.99
C LYS A 54 -2.25 -4.20 -35.24
N CYS A 55 -3.07 -3.78 -34.28
CA CYS A 55 -4.52 -3.67 -34.46
C CYS A 55 -4.87 -2.65 -35.54
N LYS A 56 -4.20 -1.48 -35.58
CA LYS A 56 -4.37 -0.49 -36.66
C LYS A 56 -3.95 -1.07 -38.01
N GLN A 57 -2.78 -1.72 -38.06
CA GLN A 57 -2.32 -2.40 -39.28
C GLN A 57 -3.33 -3.43 -39.78
N LEU A 58 -3.94 -4.23 -38.90
CA LEU A 58 -4.92 -5.24 -39.28
C LEU A 58 -6.18 -4.59 -39.90
N ARG A 59 -6.72 -3.54 -39.27
CA ARG A 59 -7.87 -2.79 -39.81
C ARG A 59 -7.58 -2.17 -41.18
N ASP A 60 -6.37 -1.66 -41.38
CA ASP A 60 -5.94 -1.11 -42.67
C ASP A 60 -5.78 -2.20 -43.74
N GLN A 61 -5.39 -3.41 -43.36
CA GLN A 61 -5.27 -4.54 -44.29
C GLN A 61 -6.63 -5.10 -44.70
N GLU A 62 -7.56 -5.21 -43.76
CA GLU A 62 -8.92 -5.68 -43.98
C GLU A 62 -9.73 -4.69 -44.83
N SER A 63 -9.60 -3.38 -44.58
CA SER A 63 -10.27 -2.34 -45.39
C SER A 63 -9.74 -2.23 -46.82
N ARG A 64 -8.44 -2.47 -47.05
CA ARG A 64 -7.81 -2.40 -48.37
C ARG A 64 -7.84 -3.71 -49.15
N GLY A 65 -8.46 -4.77 -48.62
CA GLY A 65 -8.56 -6.07 -49.28
C GLY A 65 -7.20 -6.71 -49.58
N LYS A 66 -6.23 -6.63 -48.66
CA LYS A 66 -4.92 -7.27 -48.87
C LYS A 66 -5.04 -8.79 -48.94
N LYS A 67 -4.01 -9.45 -49.50
CA LYS A 67 -3.91 -10.91 -49.57
C LYS A 67 -4.18 -11.56 -48.21
N GLN A 68 -5.05 -12.57 -48.20
CA GLN A 68 -5.49 -13.28 -47.00
C GLN A 68 -4.33 -13.72 -46.09
N ILE A 69 -3.27 -14.26 -46.68
CA ILE A 69 -2.07 -14.73 -45.96
C ILE A 69 -1.42 -13.61 -45.11
N ILE A 70 -1.37 -12.38 -45.62
CA ILE A 70 -0.78 -11.23 -44.91
C ILE A 70 -1.66 -10.81 -43.73
N THR A 71 -2.97 -10.81 -43.95
CA THR A 71 -3.99 -10.50 -42.93
C THR A 71 -3.95 -11.54 -41.81
N ASP A 72 -3.84 -12.83 -42.15
CA ASP A 72 -3.77 -13.92 -41.17
C ASP A 72 -2.50 -13.88 -40.32
N PHE A 73 -1.34 -13.56 -40.93
CA PHE A 73 -0.10 -13.33 -40.17
C PHE A 73 -0.24 -12.17 -39.18
N THR A 74 -0.83 -11.06 -39.61
CA THR A 74 -1.06 -9.89 -38.75
C THR A 74 -2.05 -10.23 -37.61
N ARG A 75 -3.09 -11.02 -37.89
CA ARG A 75 -4.04 -11.49 -36.89
C ARG A 75 -3.39 -12.41 -35.84
N ALA A 76 -2.47 -13.28 -36.26
CA ALA A 76 -1.70 -14.11 -35.33
C ALA A 76 -0.82 -13.26 -34.41
N ALA A 77 -0.15 -12.23 -34.95
CA ALA A 77 0.64 -11.30 -34.14
C ALA A 77 -0.21 -10.51 -33.13
N VAL A 78 -1.41 -10.06 -33.52
CA VAL A 78 -2.36 -9.40 -32.60
C VAL A 78 -2.77 -10.35 -31.45
N LYS A 79 -3.06 -11.62 -31.76
CA LYS A 79 -3.40 -12.63 -30.74
C LYS A 79 -2.24 -12.89 -29.78
N ASP A 80 -1.01 -13.04 -30.27
CA ASP A 80 0.17 -13.20 -29.42
C ASP A 80 0.36 -12.02 -28.46
N LEU A 81 0.32 -10.80 -29.00
CA LEU A 81 0.48 -9.58 -28.20
C LEU A 81 -0.63 -9.45 -27.14
N HIS A 82 -1.87 -9.79 -27.49
CA HIS A 82 -2.98 -9.79 -26.54
C HIS A 82 -2.74 -10.79 -25.38
N SER A 83 -2.36 -12.02 -25.68
CA SER A 83 -2.05 -13.04 -24.67
C SER A 83 -0.93 -12.58 -23.73
N ARG A 84 0.11 -11.95 -24.27
CA ARG A 84 1.22 -11.43 -23.46
C ARG A 84 0.81 -10.26 -22.57
N ILE A 85 -0.08 -9.38 -23.03
CA ILE A 85 -0.66 -8.31 -22.21
C ILE A 85 -1.46 -8.90 -21.04
N GLN A 86 -2.30 -9.91 -21.31
CA GLN A 86 -3.08 -10.60 -20.27
C GLN A 86 -2.18 -11.21 -19.19
N VAL A 87 -1.12 -11.92 -19.59
CA VAL A 87 -0.15 -12.48 -18.64
C VAL A 87 0.57 -11.38 -17.84
N ALA A 88 0.89 -10.25 -18.47
CA ALA A 88 1.52 -9.12 -17.78
C ALA A 88 0.59 -8.52 -16.71
N ILE A 89 -0.70 -8.37 -17.01
CA ILE A 89 -1.71 -7.90 -16.05
C ILE A 89 -1.78 -8.84 -14.85
N GLN A 90 -1.92 -10.14 -15.08
CA GLN A 90 -1.96 -11.14 -14.01
C GLN A 90 -0.72 -11.10 -13.11
N LYS A 91 0.47 -10.89 -13.69
CA LYS A 91 1.71 -10.74 -12.92
C LYS A 91 1.70 -9.49 -12.05
N ILE A 92 1.23 -8.35 -12.58
CA ILE A 92 1.11 -7.10 -11.82
C ILE A 92 0.13 -7.28 -10.65
N ASP A 93 -1.00 -7.94 -10.88
CA ASP A 93 -1.98 -8.21 -9.83
C ASP A 93 -1.39 -9.10 -8.73
N LEU A 94 -0.67 -10.16 -9.10
CA LEU A 94 0.00 -11.05 -8.15
C LEU A 94 1.04 -10.31 -7.31
N ILE A 95 1.88 -9.48 -7.94
CA ILE A 95 2.90 -8.68 -7.24
C ILE A 95 2.24 -7.68 -6.28
N SER A 96 1.15 -7.04 -6.73
CA SER A 96 0.40 -6.07 -5.92
C SER A 96 -0.20 -6.74 -4.69
N MET A 97 -0.88 -7.88 -4.88
CA MET A 97 -1.46 -8.66 -3.78
C MET A 97 -0.40 -9.14 -2.79
N ASN A 98 0.76 -9.60 -3.26
CA ASN A 98 1.84 -10.01 -2.38
C ASN A 98 2.39 -8.84 -1.55
N THR A 99 2.53 -7.67 -2.18
CA THR A 99 2.99 -6.45 -1.49
C THR A 99 1.99 -5.98 -0.44
N GLU A 100 0.69 -6.00 -0.77
CA GLU A 100 -0.39 -5.69 0.17
C GLU A 100 -0.40 -6.67 1.35
N ASN A 101 -0.27 -7.98 1.08
CA ASN A 101 -0.25 -9.00 2.11
C ASN A 101 0.95 -8.84 3.06
N LEU A 102 2.17 -8.64 2.53
CA LEU A 102 3.36 -8.38 3.35
C LEU A 102 3.19 -7.14 4.24
N ARG A 103 2.56 -6.09 3.73
CA ARG A 103 2.31 -4.87 4.51
C ARG A 103 1.27 -5.12 5.61
N ASP A 104 0.13 -5.68 5.25
CA ASP A 104 -1.05 -5.69 6.11
C ASP A 104 -1.03 -6.86 7.10
N LYS A 105 -0.42 -8.00 6.73
CA LYS A 105 -0.41 -9.21 7.57
C LYS A 105 0.89 -9.45 8.32
N GLU A 106 1.97 -8.79 7.96
CA GLU A 106 3.28 -8.98 8.60
C GLU A 106 3.80 -7.68 9.20
N LEU A 107 4.00 -6.65 8.38
CA LEU A 107 4.61 -5.40 8.86
C LEU A 107 3.71 -4.64 9.85
N GLN A 108 2.42 -4.53 9.54
CA GLN A 108 1.46 -3.85 10.41
C GLN A 108 1.37 -4.49 11.82
N PRO A 109 1.13 -5.81 11.97
CA PRO A 109 1.06 -6.41 13.29
C PRO A 109 2.37 -6.35 14.07
N GLN A 110 3.54 -6.45 13.41
CA GLN A 110 4.82 -6.25 14.09
C GLN A 110 4.96 -4.84 14.66
N LEU A 111 4.52 -3.82 13.92
CA LEU A 111 4.53 -2.44 14.40
C LEU A 111 3.57 -2.24 15.57
N ASP A 112 2.38 -2.85 15.50
CA ASP A 112 1.38 -2.77 16.56
C ASP A 112 1.90 -3.44 17.85
N GLU A 113 2.49 -4.63 17.77
CA GLU A 113 3.12 -5.33 18.90
C GLU A 113 4.26 -4.51 19.51
N LEU A 114 5.08 -3.88 18.66
CA LEU A 114 6.18 -3.04 19.11
C LEU A 114 5.67 -1.82 19.87
N ILE A 115 4.66 -1.13 19.34
CA ILE A 115 4.05 0.04 19.98
C ILE A 115 3.42 -0.36 21.32
N GLU A 116 2.70 -1.48 21.37
CA GLU A 116 2.11 -2.01 22.60
C GLU A 116 3.20 -2.29 23.66
N SER A 117 4.26 -3.00 23.26
CA SER A 117 5.39 -3.32 24.13
C SER A 117 6.08 -2.07 24.70
N PHE A 118 6.33 -1.07 23.87
CA PHE A 118 6.88 0.21 24.31
C PHE A 118 5.94 0.95 25.26
N THR A 119 4.64 0.93 24.97
CA THR A 119 3.62 1.57 25.81
C THR A 119 3.59 0.94 27.20
N MET A 120 3.66 -0.39 27.29
CA MET A 120 3.75 -1.12 28.56
C MET A 120 5.02 -0.78 29.35
N MET A 121 6.17 -0.75 28.67
CA MET A 121 7.44 -0.41 29.30
C MET A 121 7.44 1.01 29.86
N TRP A 122 6.96 1.99 29.08
CA TRP A 122 6.87 3.39 29.51
C TRP A 122 5.91 3.56 30.68
N THR A 123 4.78 2.85 30.66
CA THR A 123 3.81 2.87 31.76
C THR A 123 4.44 2.38 33.05
N THR A 124 5.17 1.26 32.99
CA THR A 124 5.90 0.70 34.14
C THR A 124 6.96 1.67 34.66
N MET A 125 7.78 2.23 33.76
CA MET A 125 8.81 3.23 34.09
C MET A 125 8.20 4.44 34.82
N HIS A 126 7.09 4.95 34.30
CA HIS A 126 6.39 6.09 34.86
C HIS A 126 5.81 5.77 36.25
N GLN A 127 5.25 4.57 36.46
CA GLN A 127 4.80 4.13 37.78
C GLN A 127 5.95 4.04 38.77
N CYS A 128 7.10 3.47 38.38
CA CYS A 128 8.31 3.42 39.21
C CYS A 128 8.77 4.82 39.63
N HIS A 129 8.85 5.76 38.69
CA HIS A 129 9.22 7.14 39.01
C HIS A 129 8.22 7.83 39.94
N ARG A 130 6.91 7.62 39.74
CA ARG A 130 5.89 8.15 40.65
C ARG A 130 6.05 7.59 42.07
N PHE A 131 6.33 6.29 42.19
CA PHE A 131 6.54 5.65 43.47
C PHE A 131 7.81 6.16 44.17
N GLN A 132 8.94 6.20 43.45
CA GLN A 132 10.20 6.76 43.96
C GLN A 132 10.02 8.21 44.41
N HIS A 133 9.35 9.04 43.61
CA HIS A 133 9.07 10.43 43.95
C HIS A 133 8.20 10.55 45.21
N SER A 134 7.18 9.69 45.37
CA SER A 134 6.35 9.68 46.57
C SER A 134 7.17 9.38 47.84
N ILE A 135 8.07 8.39 47.78
CA ILE A 135 8.96 8.03 48.90
C ILE A 135 9.90 9.18 49.26
N ILE A 136 10.55 9.80 48.26
CA ILE A 136 11.47 10.92 48.48
C ILE A 136 10.70 12.12 49.09
N LYS A 137 9.49 12.40 48.58
CA LYS A 137 8.64 13.47 49.11
C LYS A 137 8.22 13.23 50.56
N SER A 138 7.86 11.99 50.93
CA SER A 138 7.52 11.67 52.32
C SER A 138 8.74 11.81 53.23
N LEU A 139 9.89 11.23 52.86
CA LEU A 139 11.12 11.30 53.67
C LEU A 139 11.60 12.74 53.90
N SER A 140 11.56 13.58 52.85
CA SER A 140 11.93 15.00 52.96
C SER A 140 10.95 15.81 53.83
N SER A 141 9.72 15.35 54.00
CA SER A 141 8.74 15.96 54.92
C SER A 141 8.98 15.49 56.35
N SER A 142 9.31 14.21 56.56
CA SER A 142 9.63 13.66 57.89
C SER A 142 10.93 14.24 58.47
N CYS A 143 11.97 14.39 57.66
CA CYS A 143 13.24 15.00 58.10
C CYS A 143 13.11 16.50 58.42
N LYS A 144 12.07 17.19 57.92
CA LYS A 144 11.80 18.59 58.28
C LYS A 144 11.12 18.76 59.65
N LEU A 145 10.67 17.66 60.27
CA LEU A 145 10.04 17.65 61.60
C LEU A 145 11.05 17.35 62.73
N GLU A 146 12.31 17.03 62.42
CA GLU A 146 13.40 16.86 63.41
C GLU A 146 14.42 18.02 63.32
N THR A 147 13.95 19.26 63.52
CA THR A 147 14.83 20.31 64.04
C THR A 147 14.49 20.52 65.53
N PRO A 148 15.32 20.00 66.46
CA PRO A 148 15.18 20.31 67.87
C PRO A 148 15.40 21.80 68.12
N LEU A 149 14.37 22.39 68.72
CA LEU A 149 14.36 23.65 69.42
C LEU A 149 15.38 23.65 70.58
N ASP A 150 16.10 24.76 70.70
CA ASP A 150 16.73 25.34 71.89
C ASP A 150 17.53 24.47 72.86
N SER A 151 18.84 24.76 72.96
CA SER A 151 19.46 25.10 74.26
C SER A 151 20.81 25.84 74.04
N GLU A 152 20.75 27.18 73.99
CA GLU A 152 21.74 28.06 74.64
C GLU A 152 21.26 28.31 76.08
N PRO A 153 22.11 28.68 77.06
CA PRO A 153 23.23 29.61 76.94
C PRO A 153 24.62 29.06 77.32
#